data_AF-A0A8X6YB04-F1
#
_entry.id   AF-A0A8X6YB04-F1
#
_cell.length_a   1.000
_cell.length_b   1.000
_cell.length_c   1.000
_cell.angle_alpha   90.00
_cell.angle_beta   90.00
_cell.angle_gamma   90.00
#
_symmetry.space_group_name_H-M   'P 1'
#
loop_
_entity.id
_entity.type
_entity.pdbx_description
1 polymer ?
#
loop_
_entity_poly.entity_id
_entity_poly.type
_entity_poly.pdbx_seq_one_letter_code
_entity_poly.pdbx_strand_id
1 'polypeptide(L)'
;MIELDNFHVELKPGTNTVERRSIDSSVTLSKQPTLKELLQGKGTDRRGDEYCSCGWPDHLLIPKGDSSGMKFHLFAIFTNYFEDTVNDHGRTNECVDAVSYCGAKDQLYPDKRAMGFPWDREIVANDFNEWRQPNMISIPIDIVHS
;
A
#
# COMPACT_ATOMS: atom_id res chain seq x y z
N MET A 1 -12.52 -5.84 -2.84
CA MET A 1 -11.21 -5.39 -3.37
C MET A 1 -10.17 -5.54 -2.27
N ILE A 2 -8.91 -5.66 -2.66
CA ILE A 2 -7.78 -5.67 -1.74
C ILE A 2 -6.88 -4.48 -2.08
N GLU A 3 -6.33 -3.83 -1.07
CA GLU A 3 -5.35 -2.77 -1.27
C GLU A 3 -3.99 -3.40 -1.55
N LEU A 4 -3.26 -2.89 -2.54
CA LEU A 4 -1.92 -3.39 -2.88
C LEU A 4 -0.81 -2.43 -2.49
N ASP A 5 -1.05 -1.12 -2.59
CA ASP A 5 -0.08 -0.07 -2.26
C ASP A 5 -0.76 1.30 -2.19
N ASN A 6 -0.17 2.21 -1.40
CA ASN A 6 -0.49 3.64 -1.33
C ASN A 6 0.81 4.41 -1.11
N PHE A 7 1.18 5.27 -2.06
CA PHE A 7 2.44 6.00 -2.03
C PHE A 7 2.33 7.38 -2.69
N HIS A 8 3.21 8.28 -2.25
CA HIS A 8 3.36 9.61 -2.84
C HIS A 8 4.31 9.58 -4.04
N VAL A 9 3.94 10.29 -5.11
CA VAL A 9 4.81 10.52 -6.28
C VAL A 9 4.63 11.95 -6.79
N GLU A 10 5.74 12.61 -7.12
CA GLU A 10 5.73 13.91 -7.77
C GLU A 10 5.64 13.77 -9.29
N LEU A 11 4.68 14.44 -9.91
CA LEU A 11 4.47 14.44 -11.36
C LEU A 11 4.90 15.78 -11.96
N LYS A 12 5.61 15.74 -13.09
CA LYS A 12 5.97 16.93 -13.86
C LYS A 12 4.90 17.23 -14.92
N PRO A 13 4.75 18.48 -15.39
CA PRO A 13 3.89 18.77 -16.53
C PRO A 13 4.29 17.93 -17.76
N GLY A 14 3.31 17.27 -18.38
CA GLY A 14 3.52 16.39 -19.53
C GLY A 14 3.32 14.91 -19.21
N THR A 15 3.97 14.04 -19.99
CA THR A 15 3.87 12.58 -19.81
C THR A 15 4.85 12.11 -18.73
N ASN A 16 4.36 11.35 -17.77
CA ASN A 16 5.16 10.74 -16.71
C ASN A 16 4.98 9.22 -16.76
N THR A 17 6.03 8.49 -16.39
CA THR A 17 5.98 7.05 -16.15
C THR A 17 6.32 6.82 -14.69
N VAL A 18 5.41 6.19 -13.95
CA VAL A 18 5.57 5.86 -12.54
C VAL A 18 5.87 4.36 -12.44
N GLU A 19 6.99 4.03 -11.83
CA GLU A 19 7.40 2.65 -11.56
C GLU A 19 7.39 2.41 -10.05
N ARG A 20 6.82 1.29 -9.63
CA ARG A 20 6.73 0.88 -8.24
C ARG A 20 6.96 -0.62 -8.14
N ARG A 21 7.87 -1.04 -7.27
CA ARG A 21 8.18 -2.46 -7.06
C ARG A 21 7.24 -3.02 -5.99
N SER A 22 6.86 -4.28 -6.11
CA SER A 22 5.98 -4.94 -5.14
C SER A 22 6.56 -4.95 -3.72
N ILE A 23 7.89 -5.06 -3.60
CA ILE A 23 8.61 -5.07 -2.32
C ILE A 23 8.55 -3.75 -1.56
N ASP A 24 8.12 -2.67 -2.22
CA ASP A 24 7.96 -1.37 -1.60
C ASP A 24 6.49 -1.13 -1.15
N SER A 25 5.60 -2.13 -1.24
CA SER A 25 4.19 -2.02 -0.87
C SER A 25 4.00 -1.49 0.56
N SER A 26 3.16 -0.47 0.70
CA SER A 26 2.73 0.12 1.98
C SER A 26 1.81 -0.78 2.83
N VAL A 27 1.44 -1.94 2.29
CA VAL A 27 0.58 -2.92 2.96
C VAL A 27 1.41 -3.97 3.69
N THR A 28 2.62 -4.25 3.18
CA THR A 28 3.41 -5.40 3.59
C THR A 28 4.53 -5.04 4.56
N LEU A 29 4.84 -5.96 5.47
CA LEU A 29 6.02 -5.84 6.31
C LEU A 29 7.27 -6.23 5.51
N SER A 30 8.23 -5.32 5.42
CA SER A 30 9.46 -5.50 4.63
C SER A 30 10.36 -6.62 5.15
N LYS A 31 10.50 -6.76 6.47
CA LYS A 31 11.25 -7.85 7.10
C LYS A 31 10.86 -8.04 8.56
N GLN A 32 10.62 -9.30 8.94
CA GLN A 32 10.54 -9.67 10.35
C GLN A 32 11.87 -10.29 10.79
N PRO A 33 12.57 -9.70 11.78
CA PRO A 33 13.83 -10.26 12.28
C PRO A 33 13.58 -11.57 13.02
N THR A 34 14.42 -12.56 12.76
CA THR A 34 14.39 -13.83 13.50
C THR A 34 14.99 -13.65 14.90
N LEU A 35 14.65 -14.53 15.85
CA LEU A 35 15.26 -14.51 17.18
C LEU A 35 16.80 -14.53 17.13
N LYS A 36 17.39 -15.29 16.20
CA LYS A 36 18.84 -15.35 16.01
C LYS A 36 19.42 -14.01 15.58
N GLU A 37 18.73 -13.28 14.70
CA GLU A 37 19.16 -11.93 14.27
C GLU A 37 19.05 -10.93 15.42
N LEU A 38 17.96 -10.99 16.20
CA LEU A 38 17.78 -10.16 17.39
C LEU A 38 18.87 -10.40 18.43
N LEU A 39 19.20 -11.66 18.70
CA LEU A 39 20.31 -12.03 19.59
C LEU A 39 21.69 -11.56 19.09
N GLN A 40 21.82 -11.31 17.79
CA GLN A 40 23.01 -10.72 17.17
C GLN A 40 22.97 -9.18 17.11
N GLY A 41 21.94 -8.55 17.69
CA GLY A 41 21.74 -7.10 17.63
C GLY A 41 21.31 -6.57 16.26
N LYS A 42 20.81 -7.43 15.37
CA LYS A 42 20.26 -7.03 14.08
C LYS A 42 18.75 -6.78 14.22
N GLY A 43 18.31 -5.58 13.86
CA GLY A 43 16.91 -5.14 14.01
C GLY A 43 16.68 -4.15 15.15
N THR A 44 17.70 -3.84 15.94
CA THR A 44 17.65 -2.79 16.98
C THR A 44 18.20 -1.48 16.42
N ASP A 45 17.35 -0.62 15.84
CA ASP A 45 17.78 0.74 15.50
C ASP A 45 17.81 1.60 16.77
N ARG A 46 19.02 1.90 17.29
CA ARG A 46 19.40 2.84 18.39
C ARG A 46 18.61 2.81 19.73
N ARG A 47 17.45 2.16 19.80
CA ARG A 47 16.58 1.88 20.94
C ARG A 47 16.16 0.43 20.78
N GLY A 48 16.85 -0.48 21.49
CA GLY A 48 16.73 -1.93 21.33
C GLY A 48 15.36 -2.56 21.66
N ASP A 49 14.33 -1.73 21.84
CA ASP A 49 12.99 -2.09 22.28
C ASP A 49 11.90 -1.78 21.23
N GLU A 50 12.25 -1.18 20.09
CA GLU A 50 11.27 -0.70 19.10
C GLU A 50 11.28 -1.57 17.84
N TYR A 51 10.38 -2.56 17.80
CA TYR A 51 10.13 -3.40 16.63
C TYR A 51 8.68 -3.25 16.17
N CYS A 52 8.50 -2.93 14.91
CA CYS A 52 7.17 -2.98 14.29
C CYS A 52 7.06 -4.27 13.50
N SER A 53 6.21 -5.15 13.99
CA SER A 53 5.89 -6.44 13.37
C SER A 53 4.49 -6.44 12.76
N CYS A 54 3.80 -5.31 12.78
CA CYS A 54 2.53 -5.15 12.10
C CYS A 54 2.80 -4.93 10.62
N GLY A 55 2.15 -5.72 9.78
CA GLY A 55 2.12 -5.56 8.34
C GLY A 55 1.69 -6.87 7.70
N TRP A 56 1.16 -6.79 6.49
CA TRP A 56 0.78 -7.98 5.76
C TRP A 56 2.03 -8.77 5.34
N PRO A 57 2.04 -10.11 5.39
CA PRO A 57 3.17 -10.86 4.90
C PRO A 57 3.37 -10.63 3.40
N ASP A 58 4.57 -10.25 2.98
CA ASP A 58 4.92 -9.94 1.58
C ASP A 58 4.52 -11.07 0.61
N HIS A 59 4.76 -12.32 1.00
CA HIS A 59 4.42 -13.51 0.21
C HIS A 59 2.91 -13.78 0.10
N LEU A 60 2.05 -12.98 0.73
CA LEU A 60 0.59 -13.03 0.64
C LEU A 60 0.00 -11.77 0.01
N LEU A 61 0.80 -10.86 -0.55
CA LEU A 61 0.33 -9.58 -1.12
C LEU A 61 -0.76 -9.77 -2.18
N ILE A 62 -0.65 -10.83 -2.99
CA ILE A 62 -1.65 -11.17 -4.02
C ILE A 62 -2.33 -12.50 -3.70
N PRO A 63 -3.59 -12.70 -4.16
CA PRO A 63 -4.26 -13.99 -4.05
C PRO A 63 -3.49 -15.09 -4.77
N LYS A 64 -3.69 -16.33 -4.36
CA LYS A 64 -3.04 -17.50 -4.95
C LYS A 64 -3.27 -17.62 -6.47
N GLY A 65 -4.46 -17.26 -6.96
CA GLY A 65 -4.89 -17.53 -8.34
C GLY A 65 -5.10 -19.02 -8.60
N ASP A 66 -5.01 -19.41 -9.88
CA ASP A 66 -5.13 -20.81 -10.32
C ASP A 66 -4.14 -21.13 -11.46
N SER A 67 -4.01 -22.41 -11.81
CA SER A 67 -3.09 -22.86 -12.87
C SER A 67 -3.47 -22.42 -14.27
N SER A 68 -4.72 -22.00 -14.48
CA SER A 68 -5.22 -21.53 -15.78
C SER A 68 -5.07 -20.01 -15.98
N GLY A 69 -4.69 -19.28 -14.94
CA GLY A 69 -4.70 -17.82 -14.93
C GLY A 69 -6.04 -17.29 -14.44
N MET A 70 -6.11 -17.00 -13.14
CA MET A 70 -7.30 -16.40 -12.55
C MET A 70 -7.32 -14.91 -12.90
N LYS A 71 -8.44 -14.45 -13.48
CA LYS A 71 -8.60 -13.06 -13.91
C LYS A 71 -8.88 -12.14 -12.73
N PHE A 72 -8.15 -11.03 -12.66
CA PHE A 72 -8.38 -9.92 -11.75
C PHE A 72 -8.38 -8.60 -12.51
N HIS A 73 -8.98 -7.57 -11.91
CA HIS A 73 -8.79 -6.20 -12.35
C HIS A 73 -7.77 -5.52 -11.44
N LEU A 74 -6.66 -5.07 -12.02
CA LEU A 74 -5.71 -4.20 -11.34
C LEU A 74 -6.17 -2.75 -11.48
N PHE A 75 -6.34 -2.09 -10.34
CA PHE A 75 -6.85 -0.73 -10.26
C PHE A 75 -5.78 0.23 -9.76
N ALA A 76 -5.71 1.43 -10.33
CA ALA A 76 -4.90 2.52 -9.81
C ALA A 76 -5.65 3.85 -9.89
N ILE A 77 -5.42 4.71 -8.90
CA ILE A 77 -6.00 6.04 -8.79
C ILE A 77 -4.91 7.02 -8.40
N PHE A 78 -4.92 8.19 -9.03
CA PHE A 78 -4.14 9.32 -8.59
C PHE A 78 -5.04 10.34 -7.88
N THR A 79 -4.73 10.67 -6.65
CA THR A 79 -5.40 11.73 -5.88
C THR A 79 -4.43 12.89 -5.61
N ASN A 80 -4.96 14.02 -5.18
CA ASN A 80 -4.17 15.21 -4.90
C ASN A 80 -3.54 15.10 -3.50
N TYR A 81 -2.23 14.85 -3.44
CA TYR A 81 -1.49 14.72 -2.18
C TYR A 81 -1.74 15.86 -1.19
N PHE A 82 -1.88 17.11 -1.65
CA PHE A 82 -2.12 18.25 -0.76
C PHE A 82 -3.50 18.23 -0.09
N GLU A 83 -4.47 17.53 -0.68
CA GLU A 83 -5.78 17.28 -0.10
C GLU A 83 -5.78 16.05 0.80
N ASP A 84 -4.92 15.07 0.52
CA ASP A 84 -4.88 13.78 1.21
C ASP A 84 -3.98 13.83 2.45
N THR A 85 -2.85 14.54 2.43
CA THR A 85 -1.87 14.57 3.52
C THR A 85 -2.43 15.20 4.80
N VAL A 86 -2.09 14.63 5.95
CA VAL A 86 -2.30 15.23 7.28
C VAL A 86 -1.05 16.02 7.68
N ASN A 87 -1.21 17.21 8.26
CA ASN A 87 -0.08 18.10 8.60
C ASN A 87 0.73 17.64 9.84
N ASP A 88 0.26 16.61 10.55
CA ASP A 88 0.94 16.03 11.69
C ASP A 88 1.74 14.80 11.24
N HIS A 89 3.03 15.00 10.99
CA HIS A 89 3.95 13.95 10.52
C HIS A 89 4.74 13.31 11.66
N GLY A 90 4.31 13.50 12.92
CA GLY A 90 5.06 13.06 14.09
C GLY A 90 6.49 13.60 14.12
N ARG A 91 7.33 12.98 14.97
CA ARG A 91 8.73 13.36 15.14
C ARG A 91 9.71 12.33 14.58
N THR A 92 9.24 11.15 14.17
CA THR A 92 10.08 10.00 13.84
C THR A 92 9.48 9.21 12.67
N ASN A 93 10.25 8.94 11.60
CA ASN A 93 9.83 8.07 10.49
C ASN A 93 9.92 6.58 10.88
N GLU A 94 9.45 6.24 12.07
CA GLU A 94 9.48 4.87 12.57
C GLU A 94 8.24 4.11 12.12
N CYS A 95 8.44 2.87 11.64
CA CYS A 95 7.35 1.92 11.39
C CYS A 95 6.32 2.38 10.36
N VAL A 96 6.81 2.98 9.28
CA VAL A 96 5.96 3.49 8.20
C VAL A 96 5.88 2.54 6.99
N ASP A 97 6.47 1.34 7.08
CA ASP A 97 6.53 0.39 5.98
C ASP A 97 5.17 -0.26 5.66
N ALA A 98 4.37 -0.55 6.69
CA ALA A 98 3.03 -1.14 6.54
C ALA A 98 1.89 -0.15 6.87
N VAL A 99 2.06 1.14 6.56
CA VAL A 99 1.13 2.22 6.92
C VAL A 99 -0.32 1.93 6.55
N SER A 100 -0.59 1.30 5.40
CA SER A 100 -1.95 1.08 4.93
C SER A 100 -2.81 0.33 5.94
N TYR A 101 -2.27 -0.70 6.60
CA TYR A 101 -3.03 -1.52 7.56
C TYR A 101 -2.62 -1.28 9.02
N CYS A 102 -1.46 -0.70 9.27
CA CYS A 102 -0.89 -0.56 10.61
C CYS A 102 -0.82 0.89 11.09
N GLY A 103 -1.06 1.86 10.19
CA GLY A 103 -0.82 3.27 10.47
C GLY A 103 0.67 3.58 10.72
N ALA A 104 0.91 4.77 11.25
CA ALA A 104 2.24 5.20 11.66
C ALA A 104 2.29 5.32 13.20
N LYS A 105 3.39 4.89 13.80
CA LYS A 105 3.55 4.89 15.26
C LYS A 105 3.56 6.33 15.79
N ASP A 106 2.77 6.56 16.85
CA ASP A 106 2.63 7.85 17.54
C ASP A 106 2.31 9.03 16.58
N GLN A 107 1.61 8.74 15.49
CA GLN A 107 1.25 9.67 14.43
C GLN A 107 -0.21 9.54 14.04
N LEU A 108 -0.76 10.61 13.45
CA LEU A 108 -2.03 10.50 12.75
C LEU A 108 -1.86 9.64 11.49
N TYR A 109 -2.93 8.95 11.10
CA TYR A 109 -2.94 8.22 9.84
C TYR A 109 -2.68 9.20 8.67
N PRO A 110 -1.71 8.92 7.78
CA PRO A 110 -1.15 9.92 6.89
C PRO A 110 -2.02 10.27 5.67
N ASP A 111 -3.24 9.72 5.59
CA ASP A 111 -4.22 9.98 4.53
C ASP A 111 -5.58 10.38 5.14
N LYS A 112 -6.10 11.53 4.73
CA LYS A 112 -7.41 12.08 5.15
C LYS A 112 -8.60 11.37 4.52
N ARG A 113 -8.40 10.60 3.44
CA ARG A 113 -9.46 9.83 2.80
C ARG A 113 -9.94 8.73 3.75
N ALA A 114 -11.17 8.27 3.54
CA ALA A 114 -11.65 7.08 4.24
C ALA A 114 -10.79 5.87 3.82
N MET A 115 -10.38 5.04 4.78
CA MET A 115 -9.71 3.78 4.47
C MET A 115 -10.58 2.95 3.53
N GLY A 116 -10.01 2.53 2.39
CA GLY A 116 -10.75 1.83 1.33
C GLY A 116 -11.39 2.73 0.27
N PHE A 117 -11.20 4.06 0.33
CA PHE A 117 -11.57 4.96 -0.77
C PHE A 117 -10.99 4.47 -2.11
N PRO A 118 -11.76 4.52 -3.21
CA PRO A 118 -13.11 5.08 -3.39
C PRO A 118 -14.24 4.06 -3.20
N TRP A 119 -13.94 2.90 -2.61
CA TRP A 119 -14.88 1.79 -2.45
C TRP A 119 -15.50 1.71 -1.06
N ASP A 120 -15.28 2.73 -0.23
CA ASP A 120 -15.93 2.89 1.07
C ASP A 120 -17.43 3.20 0.94
N ARG A 121 -17.90 3.61 -0.24
CA ARG A 121 -19.29 4.01 -0.51
C ARG A 121 -19.92 3.17 -1.61
N GLU A 122 -21.25 3.18 -1.63
CA GLU A 122 -22.06 2.52 -2.66
C GLU A 122 -21.79 3.11 -4.06
N ILE A 123 -21.55 2.22 -5.02
CA ILE A 123 -21.39 2.55 -6.44
C ILE A 123 -22.60 1.97 -7.17
N VAL A 124 -23.48 2.84 -7.66
CA VAL A 124 -24.74 2.45 -8.33
C VAL A 124 -24.52 2.07 -9.81
N ALA A 125 -23.34 2.39 -10.36
CA ALA A 125 -22.96 2.04 -11.71
C ALA A 125 -22.75 0.52 -11.87
N ASN A 126 -23.13 -0.02 -13.02
CA ASN A 126 -23.00 -1.46 -13.31
C ASN A 126 -21.62 -1.82 -13.86
N ASP A 127 -20.97 -0.87 -14.53
CA ASP A 127 -19.66 -1.05 -15.15
C ASP A 127 -18.68 0.04 -14.70
N PHE A 128 -17.40 -0.30 -14.62
CA PHE A 128 -16.37 0.66 -14.22
C PHE A 128 -16.33 1.90 -15.13
N ASN A 129 -16.55 1.73 -16.45
CA ASN A 129 -16.48 2.83 -17.41
C ASN A 129 -17.59 3.87 -17.20
N GLU A 130 -18.69 3.53 -16.51
CA GLU A 130 -19.79 4.45 -16.24
C GLU A 130 -19.44 5.49 -15.18
N TRP A 131 -18.55 5.17 -14.24
CA TRP A 131 -18.17 6.06 -13.13
C TRP A 131 -16.68 6.41 -13.10
N ARG A 132 -15.89 5.83 -14.01
CA ARG A 132 -14.46 6.08 -14.17
C ARG A 132 -14.19 7.58 -14.34
N GLN A 133 -13.26 8.07 -13.53
CA GLN A 133 -12.68 9.41 -13.68
C GLN A 133 -11.36 9.36 -14.48
N PRO A 134 -10.89 10.48 -15.06
CA PRO A 134 -9.67 10.52 -15.89
C PRO A 134 -8.39 10.07 -15.15
N ASN A 135 -8.37 10.22 -13.83
CA ASN A 135 -7.29 9.86 -12.92
C ASN A 135 -7.39 8.42 -12.39
N MET A 136 -8.35 7.63 -12.86
CA MET A 136 -8.54 6.23 -12.50
C MET A 136 -8.21 5.35 -13.69
N ILE A 137 -7.65 4.17 -13.43
CA ILE A 137 -7.41 3.13 -14.43
C ILE A 137 -7.70 1.75 -13.86
N SER A 138 -8.31 0.90 -14.68
CA SER A 138 -8.50 -0.52 -14.42
C SER A 138 -8.00 -1.28 -15.64
N ILE A 139 -7.16 -2.29 -15.41
CA ILE A 139 -6.69 -3.20 -16.45
C ILE A 139 -6.91 -4.65 -16.02
N PRO A 140 -7.34 -5.55 -16.92
CA PRO A 140 -7.41 -6.97 -16.62
C PRO A 140 -6.00 -7.55 -16.53
N ILE A 141 -5.76 -8.39 -15.52
CA ILE A 141 -4.52 -9.14 -15.30
C ILE A 141 -4.85 -10.60 -14.98
N ASP A 142 -3.89 -11.49 -15.19
CA ASP A 142 -4.00 -12.91 -14.84
C ASP A 142 -3.02 -13.25 -13.72
N ILE A 143 -3.48 -13.96 -12.70
CA ILE A 143 -2.63 -14.53 -11.65
C ILE A 143 -2.56 -16.05 -11.85
N VAL A 144 -1.36 -16.55 -12.12
CA VAL A 144 -1.09 -17.96 -12.40
C VAL A 144 -0.39 -18.59 -11.21
N HIS A 145 -0.94 -19.69 -10.69
CA HIS A 145 -0.30 -20.52 -9.67
C HIS A 145 0.43 -21.69 -10.33
N SER A 146 1.75 -21.76 -10.15
CA SER A 146 2.63 -22.82 -10.63
C SER A 146 2.95 -23.87 -9.58
#